data_AF-A0A2D4PMT1-F1
#
_entry.id   AF-A0A2D4PMT1-F1
#
_cell.length_a   1.000
_cell.length_b   1.000
_cell.length_c   1.000
_cell.angle_alpha   90.00
_cell.angle_beta   90.00
_cell.angle_gamma   90.00
#
_symmetry.space_group_name_H-M   'P 1'
#
loop_
_entity.id
_entity.type
_entity.pdbx_description
1 polymer ?
#
loop_
_entity_poly.entity_id
_entity_poly.type
_entity_poly.pdbx_seq_one_letter_code
_entity_poly.pdbx_strand_id
1 'polypeptide(L)'
;MLQYQIEAHLDTLINEQASYVLTRVGLSYIYNMVQQHKTEQGPLANVPSMDSMSLKAAMVQFDRYLSAPDGLLMPQINFLLSTAVRQQIIKQSTELICRAYTELYAAVMNPDNAYKDPETILHRSPHQVQSLLS
;
A
#
# COMPACT_ATOMS: atom_id res chain seq x y z
N MET A 1 14.32 -29.02 -3.34
CA MET A 1 14.77 -28.05 -4.36
C MET A 1 13.60 -27.43 -5.11
N LEU A 2 12.73 -28.23 -5.76
CA LEU A 2 11.56 -27.70 -6.49
C LEU A 2 10.57 -26.92 -5.62
N GLN A 3 10.26 -27.42 -4.42
CA GLN A 3 9.38 -26.74 -3.47
C GLN A 3 9.87 -25.31 -3.13
N TYR A 4 11.16 -25.16 -2.84
CA TYR A 4 11.77 -23.85 -2.57
C TYR A 4 11.71 -22.91 -3.77
N GLN A 5 11.83 -23.42 -5.00
CA GLN A 5 11.68 -22.59 -6.19
C GLN A 5 10.24 -22.10 -6.37
N ILE A 6 9.25 -22.96 -6.08
CA ILE A 6 7.84 -22.58 -6.11
C ILE A 6 7.57 -21.49 -5.07
N GLU A 7 8.07 -21.66 -3.85
CA GLU A 7 7.94 -20.67 -2.77
C GLU A 7 8.58 -19.32 -3.15
N ALA A 8 9.80 -19.32 -3.70
CA ALA A 8 10.46 -18.09 -4.12
C ALA A 8 9.71 -17.35 -5.24
N HIS A 9 9.15 -18.07 -6.22
CA HIS A 9 8.32 -17.47 -7.26
C HIS A 9 6.98 -16.98 -6.71
N LEU A 10 6.41 -17.68 -5.74
CA LEU A 10 5.20 -17.25 -5.05
C LEU A 10 5.43 -15.93 -4.30
N ASP A 11 6.53 -15.83 -3.56
CA ASP A 11 6.92 -14.59 -2.87
C ASP A 11 7.13 -13.44 -3.86
N THR A 12 7.72 -13.72 -5.03
CA THR A 12 7.85 -12.74 -6.11
C THR A 12 6.48 -12.23 -6.57
N LEU A 13 5.54 -13.13 -6.86
CA LEU A 13 4.18 -12.77 -7.28
C LEU A 13 3.40 -12.00 -6.21
N ILE A 14 3.61 -12.33 -4.93
CA ILE A 14 3.02 -11.59 -3.80
C ILE A 14 3.50 -10.14 -3.79
N ASN A 15 4.81 -9.93 -3.91
CA ASN A 15 5.40 -8.59 -3.93
C ASN A 15 5.00 -7.81 -5.19
N GLU A 16 4.97 -8.46 -6.34
CA GLU A 16 4.51 -7.85 -7.60
C GLU A 16 3.04 -7.44 -7.54
N GLN A 17 2.16 -8.28 -6.96
CA GLN A 17 0.75 -7.95 -6.79
C GLN A 17 0.55 -6.74 -5.88
N ALA A 18 1.27 -6.68 -4.74
CA ALA A 18 1.21 -5.53 -3.84
C ALA A 18 1.73 -4.26 -4.53
N SER A 19 2.88 -4.36 -5.22
CA SER A 19 3.47 -3.25 -5.98
C SER A 19 2.55 -2.76 -7.10
N TYR A 20 1.88 -3.68 -7.80
CA TYR A 20 0.89 -3.37 -8.83
C TYR A 20 -0.26 -2.54 -8.27
N VAL A 21 -0.85 -2.98 -7.16
CA VAL A 21 -1.93 -2.24 -6.48
C VAL A 21 -1.44 -0.87 -6.04
N LEU A 22 -0.35 -0.81 -5.26
CA LEU A 22 0.20 0.45 -4.72
C LEU A 22 0.52 1.44 -5.84
N THR A 23 1.05 0.99 -6.97
CA THR A 23 1.33 1.84 -8.12
C THR A 23 0.04 2.39 -8.74
N ARG A 24 -0.98 1.54 -8.91
CA ARG A 24 -2.25 1.92 -9.53
C ARG A 24 -3.09 2.86 -8.68
N VAL A 25 -2.96 2.81 -7.36
CA VAL A 25 -3.61 3.75 -6.43
C VAL A 25 -2.74 4.98 -6.12
N GLY A 26 -1.55 5.09 -6.70
CA GLY A 26 -0.65 6.23 -6.50
C GLY A 26 0.12 6.24 -5.17
N LEU A 27 0.14 5.12 -4.43
CA LEU A 27 0.83 5.00 -3.15
C LEU A 27 2.27 4.48 -3.24
N SER A 28 2.68 3.91 -4.38
CA SER A 28 4.04 3.35 -4.53
C SER A 28 5.13 4.41 -4.28
N TYR A 29 5.01 5.58 -4.91
CA TYR A 29 5.96 6.68 -4.72
C TYR A 29 5.90 7.28 -3.30
N ILE A 30 4.69 7.51 -2.79
CA ILE A 30 4.45 8.06 -1.44
C ILE A 30 5.08 7.14 -0.38
N TYR A 31 4.80 5.84 -0.47
CA TYR A 31 5.36 4.84 0.45
C TYR A 31 6.89 4.80 0.37
N ASN A 32 7.45 4.85 -0.84
CA ASN A 32 8.90 4.90 -1.04
C ASN A 32 9.55 6.14 -0.40
N MET A 33 8.89 7.30 -0.50
CA MET A 33 9.34 8.52 0.18
C MET A 33 9.31 8.37 1.69
N VAL A 34 8.25 7.81 2.27
CA VAL A 34 8.19 7.52 3.70
C VAL A 34 9.33 6.60 4.15
N GLN A 35 9.63 5.54 3.39
CA GLN A 35 10.70 4.59 3.71
C GLN A 35 12.10 5.18 3.67
N GLN A 36 12.36 6.05 2.70
CA GLN A 36 13.69 6.63 2.48
C GLN A 36 13.92 7.91 3.29
N HIS A 37 12.85 8.47 3.85
CA HIS A 37 12.91 9.71 4.58
C HIS A 37 13.74 9.56 5.85
N LYS A 38 14.64 10.53 6.06
CA LYS A 38 15.43 10.65 7.29
C LYS A 38 15.01 11.93 8.00
N THR A 39 14.89 11.88 9.32
CA THR A 39 14.50 13.02 10.17
C THR A 39 15.37 14.28 9.93
N GLU A 40 16.64 14.10 9.54
CA GLU A 40 17.57 15.18 9.18
C GLU A 40 17.13 16.01 7.96
N GLN A 41 16.26 15.47 7.10
CA GLN A 41 15.74 16.15 5.91
C GLN A 41 14.59 17.11 6.23
N GLY A 42 14.18 17.21 7.50
CA GLY A 42 13.05 18.02 7.95
C GLY A 42 11.69 17.32 7.80
N PRO A 43 10.57 18.02 8.01
CA PRO A 43 9.24 17.41 7.99
C PRO A 43 8.82 16.86 6.62
N LEU A 44 8.19 15.68 6.58
CA LEU A 44 7.65 15.10 5.33
C LEU A 44 6.67 16.02 4.60
N ALA A 45 5.88 16.84 5.31
CA ALA A 45 4.95 17.77 4.67
C ALA A 45 5.64 18.81 3.77
N ASN A 46 6.95 19.03 3.94
CA ASN A 46 7.75 19.94 3.11
C ASN A 46 8.41 19.24 1.91
N VAL A 47 8.35 17.91 1.83
CA VAL A 47 8.92 17.16 0.71
C VAL A 47 7.98 17.30 -0.50
N PRO A 48 8.50 17.61 -1.70
CA PRO A 48 7.68 17.71 -2.90
C PRO A 48 6.84 16.45 -3.13
N SER A 49 5.55 16.62 -3.46
CA SER A 49 4.57 15.54 -3.66
C SER A 49 4.17 14.76 -2.41
N MET A 50 4.64 15.18 -1.22
CA MET A 50 4.21 14.65 0.08
C MET A 50 3.36 15.67 0.86
N ASP A 51 2.95 16.77 0.23
CA ASP A 51 2.06 17.76 0.83
C ASP A 51 0.62 17.22 0.99
N SER A 52 -0.18 17.88 1.82
CA SER A 52 -1.54 17.44 2.14
C SER A 52 -2.45 17.30 0.91
N MET A 53 -2.27 18.10 -0.14
CA MET A 53 -3.10 18.02 -1.35
C MET A 53 -2.74 16.77 -2.17
N SER A 54 -1.45 16.53 -2.35
CA SER A 54 -0.95 15.33 -3.03
C SER A 54 -1.39 14.04 -2.34
N LEU A 55 -1.29 13.99 -1.00
CA LEU A 55 -1.75 12.82 -0.23
C LEU A 55 -3.27 12.62 -0.34
N LYS A 56 -4.08 13.68 -0.24
CA LYS A 56 -5.54 13.59 -0.41
C LYS A 56 -5.92 13.07 -1.80
N ALA A 57 -5.22 13.49 -2.85
CA ALA A 57 -5.46 13.01 -4.21
C ALA A 57 -5.17 11.50 -4.35
N ALA A 58 -4.08 11.01 -3.73
CA ALA A 58 -3.79 9.57 -3.69
C ALA A 58 -4.84 8.80 -2.88
N MET A 59 -5.31 9.35 -1.76
CA MET A 59 -6.37 8.73 -0.96
C MET A 59 -7.69 8.56 -1.71
N VAL A 60 -8.03 9.46 -2.64
CA VAL A 60 -9.20 9.26 -3.51
C VAL A 60 -9.08 7.99 -4.35
N GLN A 61 -7.90 7.69 -4.89
CA GLN A 61 -7.69 6.46 -5.65
C GLN A 61 -7.64 5.22 -4.76
N PHE A 62 -7.02 5.35 -3.58
CA PHE A 62 -6.99 4.27 -2.61
C PHE A 62 -8.40 3.92 -2.13
N ASP A 63 -9.25 4.91 -1.84
CA ASP A 63 -10.64 4.70 -1.44
C ASP A 63 -11.48 3.99 -2.51
N ARG A 64 -11.24 4.28 -3.79
CA ARG A 64 -11.85 3.54 -4.90
C ARG A 64 -11.42 2.07 -4.88
N TYR A 65 -10.14 1.80 -4.64
CA TYR A 65 -9.65 0.44 -4.48
C TYR A 65 -10.30 -0.26 -3.28
N LEU A 66 -10.38 0.39 -2.11
CA LEU A 66 -11.04 -0.18 -0.92
C LEU A 66 -12.52 -0.52 -1.15
N SER A 67 -13.20 0.18 -2.07
CA SER A 67 -14.60 -0.10 -2.41
C SER A 67 -14.79 -1.35 -3.29
N ALA A 68 -13.75 -1.77 -4.02
CA ALA A 68 -13.79 -2.90 -4.95
C ALA A 68 -12.39 -3.53 -5.12
N PRO A 69 -11.85 -4.19 -4.08
CA PRO A 69 -10.46 -4.65 -4.07
C PRO A 69 -10.17 -5.73 -5.12
N ASP A 70 -11.14 -6.58 -5.42
CA ASP A 70 -11.05 -7.64 -6.45
C ASP A 70 -10.84 -7.07 -7.85
N GLY A 71 -11.16 -5.80 -8.08
CA GLY A 71 -11.01 -5.12 -9.37
C GLY A 71 -9.56 -4.80 -9.75
N LEU A 72 -8.60 -4.99 -8.83
CA LEU A 72 -7.21 -4.56 -9.01
C LEU A 72 -6.22 -5.72 -8.83
N LEU A 73 -6.35 -6.73 -9.69
CA LEU A 73 -5.43 -7.86 -9.78
C LEU A 73 -4.52 -7.73 -11.00
N MET A 74 -3.26 -8.15 -10.87
CA MET A 74 -2.38 -8.35 -12.01
C MET A 74 -3.01 -9.37 -12.97
N PRO A 75 -3.05 -9.08 -14.29
CA PRO A 75 -3.58 -10.02 -15.28
C PRO A 75 -2.95 -11.42 -15.21
N GLN A 76 -1.67 -11.50 -14.82
CA GLN A 76 -0.89 -12.73 -14.71
C GLN A 76 -1.48 -13.70 -13.68
N ILE A 77 -2.10 -13.20 -12.61
CA ILE A 77 -2.74 -14.01 -11.57
C ILE A 77 -3.90 -14.82 -12.16
N ASN A 78 -4.54 -14.34 -13.23
CA ASN A 78 -5.65 -15.05 -13.87
C ASN A 78 -5.22 -16.35 -14.56
N PHE A 79 -3.93 -16.50 -14.88
CA PHE A 79 -3.39 -17.73 -15.49
C PHE A 79 -3.01 -18.81 -14.45
N LEU A 80 -3.10 -18.51 -13.15
CA LEU A 80 -2.85 -19.49 -12.10
C LEU A 80 -4.03 -20.48 -12.02
N LEU A 81 -3.74 -21.76 -12.27
CA LEU A 81 -4.71 -22.85 -12.21
C LEU A 81 -5.10 -23.22 -10.78
N SER A 82 -4.17 -23.06 -9.83
CA SER A 82 -4.42 -23.36 -8.41
C SER A 82 -5.15 -22.20 -7.75
N THR A 83 -6.39 -22.44 -7.34
CA THR A 83 -7.20 -21.48 -6.57
C THR A 83 -6.59 -21.18 -5.20
N ALA A 84 -5.98 -22.18 -4.55
CA ALA A 84 -5.29 -21.99 -3.28
C ALA A 84 -4.10 -21.04 -3.39
N VAL A 85 -3.29 -21.20 -4.46
CA VAL A 85 -2.16 -20.29 -4.73
C VAL A 85 -2.65 -18.87 -5.03
N ARG A 86 -3.73 -18.74 -5.82
CA ARG A 86 -4.35 -17.45 -6.10
C ARG A 86 -4.81 -16.74 -4.84
N GLN A 87 -5.54 -17.44 -3.97
CA GLN A 87 -6.01 -16.91 -2.67
C GLN A 87 -4.83 -16.51 -1.77
N GLN A 88 -3.77 -17.32 -1.75
CA GLN A 88 -2.57 -17.01 -0.99
C GLN A 88 -1.87 -15.73 -1.48
N ILE A 89 -1.76 -15.51 -2.80
CA ILE A 89 -1.20 -14.28 -3.36
C ILE A 89 -2.06 -13.08 -2.97
N ILE A 90 -3.37 -13.16 -3.14
CA ILE A 90 -4.30 -12.07 -2.83
C ILE A 90 -4.22 -11.71 -1.34
N LYS A 91 -4.28 -12.71 -0.45
CA LYS A 91 -4.21 -12.50 0.99
C LYS A 91 -2.89 -11.85 1.41
N GLN A 92 -1.76 -12.42 1.00
CA GLN A 92 -0.45 -11.91 1.45
C GLN A 92 -0.10 -10.56 0.82
N SER A 93 -0.47 -10.31 -0.44
CA SER A 93 -0.29 -8.99 -1.05
C SER A 93 -1.15 -7.93 -0.37
N THR A 94 -2.37 -8.28 0.05
CA THR A 94 -3.23 -7.43 0.87
C THR A 94 -2.59 -7.08 2.21
N GLU A 95 -1.95 -8.06 2.87
CA GLU A 95 -1.20 -7.80 4.11
C GLU A 95 -0.04 -6.82 3.88
N LEU A 96 0.66 -6.90 2.74
CA LEU A 96 1.71 -5.93 2.39
C LEU A 96 1.15 -4.53 2.14
N ILE A 97 -0.01 -4.42 1.48
CA ILE A 97 -0.70 -3.14 1.25
C ILE A 97 -1.13 -2.52 2.60
N CYS A 98 -1.68 -3.32 3.52
CA CYS A 98 -2.04 -2.88 4.86
C CYS A 98 -0.82 -2.39 5.65
N ARG A 99 0.34 -3.07 5.54
CA ARG A 99 1.60 -2.62 6.17
C ARG A 99 2.05 -1.27 5.59
N ALA A 100 2.09 -1.14 4.26
CA ALA A 100 2.45 0.11 3.61
C ALA A 100 1.53 1.28 4.03
N TYR A 101 0.23 1.02 4.12
CA TYR A 101 -0.74 2.00 4.63
C TYR A 101 -0.50 2.35 6.10
N THR A 102 -0.19 1.36 6.94
CA THR A 102 0.09 1.57 8.38
C THR A 102 1.30 2.47 8.58
N GLU A 103 2.36 2.25 7.80
CA GLU A 103 3.58 3.06 7.87
C GLU A 103 3.34 4.48 7.36
N LEU A 104 2.58 4.64 6.27
CA LEU A 104 2.13 5.96 5.80
C LEU A 104 1.27 6.67 6.86
N TYR A 105 0.34 5.95 7.48
CA TYR A 105 -0.53 6.50 8.53
C TYR A 105 0.29 6.98 9.73
N ALA A 106 1.25 6.17 10.21
CA ALA A 106 2.14 6.56 11.28
C ALA A 106 2.97 7.81 10.92
N ALA A 107 3.46 7.89 9.67
CA ALA A 107 4.22 9.03 9.20
C ALA A 107 3.37 10.31 9.14
N VAL A 108 2.16 10.25 8.62
CA VAL A 108 1.27 11.42 8.51
C VAL A 108 0.76 11.89 9.87
N MET A 109 0.48 10.95 10.78
CA MET A 109 0.04 11.27 12.14
C MET A 109 1.17 11.71 13.07
N ASN A 110 2.44 11.54 12.67
CA ASN A 110 3.57 12.00 13.47
C ASN A 110 3.66 13.54 13.45
N PRO A 111 3.60 14.22 14.61
CA PRO A 111 3.73 15.67 14.69
C PRO A 111 5.04 16.21 14.11
N ASP A 112 6.13 15.44 14.13
CA ASP A 112 7.43 15.85 13.56
C ASP A 112 7.36 16.08 12.04
N ASN A 113 6.39 15.45 11.37
CA ASN A 113 6.17 15.58 9.93
C ASN A 113 5.30 16.77 9.55
N ALA A 114 4.84 17.57 10.53
CA ALA A 114 4.22 18.87 10.37
C ALA A 114 2.98 18.92 9.44
N TYR A 115 2.26 17.82 9.31
CA TYR A 115 0.97 17.80 8.62
C TYR A 115 -0.08 18.57 9.42
N LYS A 116 -0.73 19.54 8.78
CA LYS A 116 -1.90 20.23 9.36
C LYS A 116 -3.12 19.34 9.23
N ASP A 117 -3.83 19.15 10.34
CA ASP A 117 -5.05 18.36 10.44
C ASP A 117 -4.92 16.99 9.73
N PRO A 118 -4.00 16.11 10.18
CA PRO A 118 -3.68 14.86 9.48
C PRO A 118 -4.88 13.91 9.35
N GLU A 119 -5.85 14.01 10.27
CA GLU A 119 -7.14 13.33 10.20
C GLU A 119 -7.99 13.73 8.99
N THR A 120 -7.73 14.87 8.37
CA THR A 120 -8.39 15.31 7.12
C THR A 120 -7.68 14.81 5.85
N ILE A 121 -6.49 14.20 6.02
CA ILE A 121 -5.72 13.57 4.94
C ILE A 121 -6.05 12.08 4.92
N LEU A 122 -5.92 11.41 6.07
CA LEU A 122 -6.16 9.99 6.24
C LEU A 122 -7.37 9.76 7.14
N HIS A 123 -8.53 9.52 6.53
CA HIS A 123 -9.79 9.37 7.27
C HIS A 123 -9.97 7.98 7.90
N ARG A 124 -9.24 6.97 7.40
CA ARG A 124 -9.36 5.59 7.86
C ARG A 124 -8.15 5.22 8.70
N SER A 125 -8.39 4.54 9.82
CA SER A 125 -7.32 3.88 10.58
C SER A 125 -6.82 2.63 9.84
N PRO A 126 -5.59 2.17 10.12
CA PRO A 126 -5.08 0.91 9.59
C PRO A 126 -6.00 -0.29 9.85
N HIS A 127 -6.66 -0.33 11.02
CA HIS A 127 -7.63 -1.38 11.35
C HIS A 127 -8.86 -1.34 10.44
N GLN A 128 -9.38 -0.15 10.12
CA GLN A 128 -10.51 0.00 9.19
C GLN A 128 -10.11 -0.43 7.77
N VAL A 129 -8.92 -0.07 7.31
CA VAL A 129 -8.40 -0.52 6.01
C VAL A 129 -8.27 -2.04 5.97
N GLN A 130 -7.69 -2.64 7.00
CA GLN A 130 -7.57 -4.09 7.11
C GLN A 130 -8.93 -4.79 7.07
N SER A 131 -9.93 -4.25 7.75
CA SER A 131 -11.29 -4.81 7.78
C SER A 131 -12.03 -4.69 6.44
N LEU A 132 -11.67 -3.70 5.61
CA LEU A 132 -12.24 -3.54 4.26
C LEU A 132 -11.59 -4.47 3.23
N LEU A 133 -10.40 -4.98 3.51
CA LEU A 133 -9.64 -5.84 2.61
C LEU A 133 -9.59 -7.31 3.06
N SER A 134 -10.15 -7.63 4.23
CA SER A 134 -10.19 -8.98 4.82
C SER A 134 -11.34 -9.84 4.29
#